data_AF-A0A9W6QDN3-F1
#
_entry.id   AF-A0A9W6QDN3-F1
#
_cell.length_a   1.000
_cell.length_b   1.000
_cell.length_c   1.000
_cell.angle_alpha   90.00
_cell.angle_beta   90.00
_cell.angle_gamma   90.00
#
_symmetry.space_group_name_H-M   'P 1'
#
loop_
_entity.id
_entity.type
_entity.pdbx_description
1 polymer ?
#
loop_
_entity_poly.entity_id
_entity_poly.type
_entity_poly.pdbx_seq_one_letter_code
_entity_poly.pdbx_strand_id
1 'polypeptide(L)'
;MAGRYHVMADQERGGSWTFGFEQVERALLEAWPSVRVGGPVTQVGACELSVPVDGVEDPVELAYFAERRFFAFADQDPLAAPFRVVFTVLAALSPAAPVVWTTAWDATPRRVDLSVGLSQLLRPFES
;
A
#
# COMPACT_ATOMS: atom_id res chain seq x y z
N MET A 1 -1.46 -18.34 11.72
CA MET A 1 -1.30 -17.90 10.32
C MET A 1 -1.44 -16.39 10.34
N ALA A 2 -0.37 -15.64 10.04
CA ALA A 2 -0.47 -14.18 9.95
C ALA A 2 -1.34 -13.83 8.73
N GLY A 3 -2.33 -12.95 8.90
CA GLY A 3 -3.16 -12.47 7.79
C GLY A 3 -2.30 -11.75 6.73
N ARG A 4 -2.72 -11.79 5.47
CA ARG A 4 -2.05 -11.02 4.41
C ARG A 4 -3.05 -10.11 3.72
N TYR A 5 -2.76 -8.82 3.73
CA TYR A 5 -3.60 -7.82 3.11
C TYR A 5 -3.07 -7.51 1.71
N HIS A 6 -3.99 -7.22 0.79
CA HIS A 6 -3.69 -6.81 -0.57
C HIS A 6 -4.46 -5.54 -0.89
N VAL A 7 -3.79 -4.52 -1.42
CA VAL A 7 -4.42 -3.28 -1.89
C VAL A 7 -4.32 -3.21 -3.41
N MET A 8 -5.49 -3.38 -4.03
CA MET A 8 -5.85 -3.48 -5.45
C MET A 8 -6.16 -2.13 -6.13
N ALA A 9 -5.83 -1.93 -7.40
CA ALA A 9 -6.68 -1.09 -8.26
C ALA A 9 -8.01 -1.82 -8.52
N ASP A 10 -9.16 -1.13 -8.41
CA ASP A 10 -10.48 -1.71 -8.66
C ASP A 10 -10.75 -1.78 -10.17
N GLN A 11 -10.28 -2.86 -10.80
CA GLN A 11 -10.39 -3.08 -12.24
C GLN A 11 -11.84 -3.19 -12.73
N GLU A 12 -12.77 -3.67 -11.90
CA GLU A 12 -14.21 -3.75 -12.24
C GLU A 12 -14.81 -2.35 -12.48
N ARG A 13 -14.20 -1.32 -11.90
CA ARG A 13 -14.57 0.10 -12.08
C ARG A 13 -13.60 0.88 -12.95
N GLY A 14 -12.76 0.19 -13.73
CA GLY A 14 -11.78 0.80 -14.61
C GLY A 14 -10.54 1.35 -13.88
N GLY A 15 -10.33 0.97 -12.62
CA GLY A 15 -9.13 1.32 -11.86
C GLY A 15 -7.88 0.70 -12.48
N SER A 16 -6.87 1.53 -12.70
CA SER A 16 -5.59 1.12 -13.25
C SER A 16 -4.49 2.05 -12.75
N TRP A 17 -3.37 1.48 -12.32
CA TRP A 17 -2.16 2.24 -11.95
C TRP A 17 -1.14 2.15 -13.07
N THR A 18 -0.48 3.26 -13.36
CA THR A 18 0.55 3.37 -14.41
C THR A 18 1.94 3.63 -13.85
N PHE A 19 2.08 3.70 -12.52
CA PHE A 19 3.34 4.00 -11.85
C PHE A 19 4.14 2.72 -11.57
N GLY A 20 5.46 2.80 -11.75
CA GLY A 20 6.42 1.74 -11.47
C GLY A 20 7.15 1.94 -10.14
N PHE A 21 8.21 1.16 -9.92
CA PHE A 21 8.98 1.17 -8.68
C PHE A 21 9.58 2.55 -8.36
N GLU A 22 10.16 3.23 -9.35
CA GLU A 22 10.81 4.54 -9.15
C GLU A 22 9.83 5.62 -8.68
N GLN A 23 8.59 5.61 -9.19
CA GLN A 23 7.57 6.55 -8.73
C GLN A 23 7.11 6.25 -7.29
N VAL A 24 6.98 4.97 -6.94
CA VAL A 24 6.64 4.56 -5.57
C VAL A 24 7.76 4.95 -4.61
N GLU A 25 9.01 4.65 -4.95
CA GLU A 25 10.18 5.05 -4.16
C GLU A 25 10.23 6.57 -3.96
N ARG A 26 10.02 7.36 -5.02
CA ARG A 26 10.00 8.82 -4.92
C ARG A 26 8.88 9.32 -4.00
N ALA A 27 7.66 8.82 -4.17
CA ALA A 27 6.53 9.18 -3.32
C ALA A 27 6.78 8.82 -1.85
N LEU A 28 7.43 7.68 -1.60
CA LEU A 28 7.83 7.27 -0.25
C LEU A 28 8.92 8.16 0.32
N LEU A 29 9.95 8.53 -0.44
CA LEU A 29 11.02 9.42 0.00
C LEU A 29 10.52 10.84 0.31
N GLU A 30 9.52 11.32 -0.44
CA GLU A 30 8.87 12.61 -0.19
C GLU A 30 8.09 12.61 1.14
N ALA A 31 7.46 11.49 1.51
CA ALA A 31 6.69 11.37 2.74
C ALA A 31 7.53 10.90 3.95
N TRP A 32 8.52 10.04 3.72
CA TRP A 32 9.39 9.40 4.72
C TRP A 32 10.83 9.38 4.21
N PRO A 33 11.66 10.39 4.53
CA PRO A 33 13.02 10.54 4.00
C PRO A 33 13.99 9.39 4.34
N SER A 34 13.66 8.55 5.33
CA SER A 34 14.47 7.41 5.76
C SER A 34 13.94 6.06 5.28
N VAL A 35 13.01 6.03 4.32
CA VAL A 35 12.52 4.80 3.71
C VAL A 35 13.64 3.99 3.09
N ARG A 36 13.54 2.66 3.20
CA ARG A 36 14.42 1.72 2.52
C ARG A 36 13.62 0.95 1.49
N VAL A 37 14.07 0.99 0.24
CA VAL A 37 13.51 0.21 -0.85
C VAL A 37 14.48 -0.92 -1.16
N GLY A 38 14.04 -2.15 -0.91
CA GLY A 38 14.70 -3.34 -1.41
C GLY A 38 14.69 -3.31 -2.93
N GLY A 39 15.82 -3.66 -3.56
CA GLY A 39 15.91 -3.73 -5.01
C GLY A 39 14.84 -4.66 -5.61
N PRO A 40 14.47 -4.47 -6.89
CA PRO A 40 13.45 -5.29 -7.51
C PRO A 40 13.86 -6.76 -7.49
N VAL A 41 13.03 -7.58 -6.87
CA VAL A 41 13.15 -9.05 -6.87
C VAL A 41 12.61 -9.53 -8.22
N THR A 42 13.51 -9.60 -9.20
CA THR A 42 13.20 -9.87 -10.62
C THR A 42 12.43 -11.18 -10.84
N GLN A 43 12.61 -12.18 -9.97
CA GLN A 43 11.87 -13.45 -10.06
C GLN A 43 10.37 -13.32 -9.78
N VAL A 44 9.95 -12.32 -9.00
CA VAL A 44 8.55 -12.12 -8.60
C VAL A 44 7.95 -10.80 -9.08
N GLY A 45 8.76 -9.94 -9.71
CA GLY A 45 8.32 -8.64 -10.21
C GLY A 45 7.84 -7.71 -9.09
N ALA A 46 8.50 -7.76 -7.93
CA ALA A 46 8.15 -6.99 -6.75
C ALA A 46 9.35 -6.24 -6.16
N CYS A 47 9.11 -5.13 -5.47
CA CYS A 47 10.09 -4.52 -4.57
C CYS A 47 9.59 -4.64 -3.13
N GLU A 48 10.52 -4.91 -2.22
CA GLU A 48 10.27 -4.86 -0.78
C GLU A 48 10.48 -3.43 -0.28
N LEU A 49 9.68 -3.00 0.68
CA LEU A 49 9.58 -1.63 1.13
C LEU A 49 9.54 -1.65 2.66
N SER A 50 10.51 -1.00 3.28
CA SER A 50 10.64 -0.87 4.73
C SER A 50 10.56 0.61 5.10
N VAL A 51 9.43 1.01 5.69
CA VAL A 51 9.07 2.42 5.88
C VAL A 51 9.03 2.75 7.37
N PRO A 52 9.90 3.65 7.87
CA PRO A 52 9.81 4.12 9.25
C PRO A 52 8.62 5.08 9.38
N VAL A 53 7.58 4.68 10.11
CA VAL A 53 6.37 5.49 10.31
C VAL A 53 6.36 6.05 11.73
N ASP A 54 6.17 7.37 11.86
CA ASP A 54 6.07 8.02 13.17
C ASP A 54 5.00 7.38 14.05
N GLY A 55 5.39 6.99 15.27
CA GLY A 55 4.52 6.33 16.24
C GLY A 55 4.48 4.80 16.13
N VAL A 56 5.27 4.20 15.24
CA VAL A 56 5.46 2.76 15.11
C VAL A 56 6.90 2.41 15.51
N GLU A 57 7.08 1.40 16.36
CA GLU A 57 8.40 1.00 16.86
C GLU A 57 9.24 0.34 15.77
N ASP A 58 8.64 -0.62 15.05
CA ASP A 58 9.28 -1.31 13.94
C ASP A 58 8.96 -0.67 12.58
N PRO A 59 9.87 -0.74 11.59
CA PRO A 59 9.55 -0.34 10.23
C PRO A 59 8.36 -1.11 9.68
N VAL A 60 7.51 -0.40 8.93
CA VAL A 60 6.39 -1.02 8.24
C VAL A 60 6.91 -1.72 7.00
N GLU A 61 6.68 -3.03 6.93
CA GLU A 61 7.13 -3.89 5.84
C GLU A 61 5.99 -4.14 4.83
N LEU A 62 6.23 -3.83 3.57
CA LEU A 62 5.30 -4.03 2.46
C LEU A 62 6.04 -4.46 1.18
N ALA A 63 5.32 -5.06 0.26
CA ALA A 63 5.80 -5.38 -1.08
C ALA A 63 4.90 -4.70 -2.12
N TYR A 64 5.52 -4.09 -3.14
CA TYR A 64 4.79 -3.57 -4.30
C TYR A 64 5.08 -4.43 -5.53
N PHE A 65 4.04 -4.87 -6.23
CA PHE A 65 4.12 -5.67 -7.45
C PHE A 65 3.74 -4.79 -8.64
N ALA A 66 4.72 -4.20 -9.34
CA ALA A 66 4.44 -3.18 -10.37
C ALA A 66 3.64 -3.75 -11.56
N GLU A 67 4.00 -4.94 -12.06
CA GLU A 67 3.32 -5.55 -13.20
C GLU A 67 1.87 -5.96 -12.87
N ARG A 68 1.64 -6.38 -11.62
CA ARG A 68 0.33 -6.82 -11.13
C ARG A 68 -0.46 -5.70 -10.44
N ARG A 69 0.15 -4.53 -10.23
CA ARG A 69 -0.43 -3.30 -9.70
C ARG A 69 -1.11 -3.48 -8.35
N PHE A 70 -0.37 -4.01 -7.38
CA PHE A 70 -0.87 -4.14 -6.01
C PHE A 70 0.22 -4.02 -4.95
N PHE A 71 -0.21 -3.58 -3.76
CA PHE A 71 0.59 -3.67 -2.54
C PHE A 71 0.15 -4.89 -1.73
N ALA A 72 1.11 -5.56 -1.09
CA ALA A 72 0.83 -6.61 -0.13
C ALA A 72 1.66 -6.43 1.14
N PHE A 73 1.07 -6.79 2.27
CA PHE A 73 1.73 -6.75 3.57
C PHE A 73 1.13 -7.79 4.51
N ALA A 74 1.93 -8.25 5.46
CA ALA A 74 1.44 -9.08 6.55
C ALA A 74 0.67 -8.24 7.58
N ASP A 75 -0.16 -8.90 8.38
CA ASP A 75 -0.74 -8.32 9.58
C ASP A 75 0.37 -7.79 10.49
N GLN A 76 0.31 -6.50 10.80
CA GLN A 76 1.31 -5.72 11.53
C GLN A 76 0.58 -4.88 12.57
N ASP A 77 1.20 -4.67 13.73
CA ASP A 77 0.63 -3.88 14.82
C ASP A 77 1.33 -2.51 14.87
N PRO A 78 0.62 -1.37 14.70
CA PRO A 78 -0.82 -1.27 14.43
C PRO A 78 -1.16 -1.52 12.96
N LEU A 79 -2.31 -2.14 12.70
CA LEU A 79 -2.76 -2.47 11.34
C LEU A 79 -2.94 -1.22 10.46
N ALA A 80 -3.27 -0.07 11.07
CA ALA A 80 -3.34 1.21 10.37
C ALA A 80 -2.02 1.63 9.72
N ALA A 81 -0.86 1.19 10.22
CA ALA A 81 0.44 1.64 9.73
C ALA A 81 0.72 1.27 8.26
N PRO A 82 0.61 -0.01 7.82
CA PRO A 82 0.75 -0.35 6.40
C PRO A 82 -0.29 0.30 5.50
N PHE A 83 -1.54 0.43 5.96
CA PHE A 83 -2.57 1.16 5.20
C PHE A 83 -2.23 2.64 5.04
N ARG A 84 -1.65 3.28 6.08
CA ARG A 84 -1.19 4.68 6.01
C ARG A 84 -0.12 4.85 4.95
N VAL A 85 0.86 3.94 4.89
CA VAL A 85 1.89 3.97 3.85
C VAL A 85 1.27 3.87 2.46
N VAL A 86 0.46 2.84 2.24
CA VAL A 86 -0.14 2.57 0.92
C VAL A 86 -1.04 3.73 0.48
N PHE A 87 -1.93 4.21 1.35
CA PHE A 87 -2.85 5.28 0.98
C PHE A 87 -2.15 6.62 0.75
N THR A 88 -1.05 6.92 1.45
CA THR A 88 -0.24 8.10 1.15
C THR A 88 0.36 8.01 -0.25
N VAL A 89 0.93 6.86 -0.63
CA VAL A 89 1.48 6.65 -1.97
C VAL A 89 0.39 6.75 -3.04
N LEU A 90 -0.77 6.12 -2.82
CA LEU A 90 -1.88 6.14 -3.78
C LEU A 90 -2.51 7.54 -3.90
N ALA A 91 -2.63 8.29 -2.80
CA ALA A 91 -3.11 9.66 -2.85
C ALA A 91 -2.14 10.58 -3.63
N ALA A 92 -0.83 10.34 -3.55
CA ALA A 92 0.17 11.10 -4.29
C ALA A 92 0.19 10.74 -5.79
N LEU A 93 0.15 9.44 -6.12
CA LEU A 93 0.38 8.97 -7.49
C LEU A 93 -0.89 8.73 -8.30
N SER A 94 -2.03 8.48 -7.65
CA SER A 94 -3.27 8.12 -8.32
C SER A 94 -4.53 8.44 -7.49
N PRO A 95 -4.74 9.71 -7.09
CA PRO A 95 -5.81 10.10 -6.17
C PRO A 95 -7.23 9.83 -6.69
N ALA A 96 -7.40 9.74 -8.01
CA ALA A 96 -8.70 9.51 -8.65
C ALA A 96 -8.95 8.03 -9.02
N ALA A 97 -7.95 7.15 -8.89
CA ALA A 97 -8.14 5.75 -9.26
C ALA A 97 -9.00 5.03 -8.23
N PRO A 98 -10.01 4.25 -8.66
CA PRO A 98 -10.71 3.31 -7.80
C PRO A 98 -9.74 2.31 -7.14
N VAL A 99 -9.84 2.15 -5.81
CA VAL A 99 -8.98 1.27 -5.00
C VAL A 99 -9.84 0.31 -4.18
N VAL A 100 -9.36 -0.92 -4.01
CA VAL A 100 -9.94 -1.92 -3.13
C VAL A 100 -8.87 -2.55 -2.25
N TRP A 101 -9.26 -3.16 -1.13
CA TRP A 101 -8.39 -3.99 -0.31
C TRP A 101 -9.06 -5.31 0.07
N THR A 102 -8.27 -6.34 0.36
CA THR A 102 -8.77 -7.66 0.77
C THR A 102 -7.79 -8.37 1.71
N THR A 103 -8.29 -9.28 2.55
CA THR A 103 -7.52 -10.08 3.52
C THR A 103 -7.01 -11.42 2.95
N ALA A 104 -7.44 -11.76 1.73
CA ALA A 104 -6.99 -12.94 0.98
C ALA A 104 -7.31 -12.74 -0.51
N TRP A 105 -6.60 -13.44 -1.40
CA TRP A 105 -6.81 -13.30 -2.85
C TRP A 105 -8.24 -13.70 -3.29
N ASP A 106 -8.87 -14.61 -2.56
CA ASP A 106 -10.23 -15.11 -2.77
C ASP A 106 -11.29 -14.45 -1.88
N ALA A 107 -10.88 -13.55 -0.97
CA ALA A 107 -11.81 -12.83 -0.11
C ALA A 107 -12.47 -11.65 -0.84
N THR A 108 -13.68 -11.28 -0.38
CA THR A 108 -14.46 -10.17 -0.95
C THR A 108 -13.71 -8.84 -0.81
N PRO A 109 -13.39 -8.16 -1.93
CA PRO A 109 -12.71 -6.87 -1.88
C PRO A 109 -13.59 -5.79 -1.27
N ARG A 110 -12.97 -4.94 -0.44
CA ARG A 110 -13.59 -3.77 0.19
C ARG A 110 -13.08 -2.50 -0.48
N ARG A 111 -13.99 -1.59 -0.82
CA ARG A 111 -13.64 -0.35 -1.52
C ARG A 111 -12.94 0.64 -0.61
N VAL A 112 -12.06 1.43 -1.22
CA VAL A 112 -11.34 2.54 -0.61
C VAL A 112 -11.69 3.80 -1.41
N ASP A 113 -12.14 4.83 -0.71
CA ASP A 113 -12.38 6.15 -1.31
C ASP A 113 -11.24 7.08 -0.91
N LEU A 114 -10.26 7.29 -1.81
CA LEU A 114 -9.11 8.14 -1.50
C LEU A 114 -9.48 9.62 -1.26
N SER A 115 -10.68 10.04 -1.67
CA SER A 115 -11.11 11.44 -1.56
C SER A 115 -11.50 11.86 -0.13
N VAL A 116 -11.81 10.92 0.77
CA VAL A 116 -12.24 11.25 2.15
C VAL A 116 -11.09 11.66 3.07
N GLY A 117 -9.84 11.57 2.60
CA GLY A 117 -8.64 11.91 3.34
C GLY A 117 -8.14 10.78 4.25
N LEU A 118 -6.83 10.80 4.56
CA LEU A 118 -6.14 9.71 5.27
C LEU A 118 -6.76 9.39 6.63
N SER A 119 -7.11 10.38 7.44
CA SER A 119 -7.68 10.13 8.78
C SER A 119 -9.00 9.34 8.71
N GLN A 120 -9.86 9.60 7.73
CA GLN A 120 -11.11 8.85 7.56
C GLN A 120 -10.86 7.45 6.99
N LEU A 121 -9.90 7.32 6.09
CA LEU A 121 -9.48 6.04 5.51
C LEU A 121 -8.92 5.06 6.55
N LEU A 122 -8.22 5.58 7.56
CA LEU A 122 -7.51 4.76 8.54
C LEU A 122 -8.37 4.32 9.73
N ARG A 123 -9.47 5.02 10.04
CA ARG A 123 -10.40 4.68 11.14
C ARG A 123 -10.76 3.19 11.26
N PRO A 124 -11.01 2.45 10.17
CA PRO A 124 -11.34 1.02 10.26
C PRO A 124 -10.20 0.13 10.78
N PHE A 125 -8.98 0.66 10.86
CA PHE A 125 -7.75 -0.08 11.17
C PHE A 125 -7.04 0.42 12.44
N GLU A 126 -7.60 1.41 13.13
CA GLU A 126 -7.06 2.02 14.36
C GLU A 126 -7.42 1.23 15.64
N SER A 127 -7.78 -0.04 15.51
CA SER A 127 -8.22 -0.92 16.61
C SER A 127 -7.08 -1.47 17.44
#